data_AF-A0A7S1BFW0-F1
#
_entry.id   AF-A0A7S1BFW0-F1
#
_cell.length_a   1.000
_cell.length_b   1.000
_cell.length_c   1.000
_cell.angle_alpha   90.00
_cell.angle_beta   90.00
_cell.angle_gamma   90.00
#
_symmetry.space_group_name_H-M   'P 1'
#
loop_
_entity.id
_entity.type
_entity.pdbx_description
1 polymer ?
#
loop_
_entity_poly.entity_id
_entity_poly.type
_entity_poly.pdbx_seq_one_letter_code
_entity_poly.pdbx_strand_id
1 'polypeptide(L)'
;RANILFLIIVPFNHLTCYTNTIIDYFAIKSFNQPLLFYMTLSISLSNDVSQTKLYPKVLKWQTKMKELARKKGITRTLMGRYRQLPEALEKRNRKLLGGAERASINTPIQGGAADIAMAAMIKVNNSDKLKRLGWIMILQVHDEIILEGPEETAEEAFEEVLQCMESPWVFGLEETQVPLIVDGSYQHKNWYDAK
;
A
#
# COMPACT_ATOMS: atom_id res chain seq x y z
N ARG A 1 20.62 7.56 24.25
CA ARG A 1 20.30 6.13 23.93
C ARG A 1 19.53 6.16 22.60
N ALA A 2 19.59 5.13 21.76
CA ALA A 2 18.88 5.16 20.48
C ALA A 2 17.40 4.78 20.68
N ASN A 3 16.48 5.53 20.06
CA ASN A 3 15.06 5.18 19.97
C ASN A 3 14.73 4.71 18.54
N ILE A 4 13.70 3.87 18.44
CA ILE A 4 13.19 3.37 17.17
C ILE A 4 11.92 4.14 16.82
N LEU A 5 11.93 4.72 15.64
CA LEU A 5 10.79 5.40 15.05
C LEU A 5 10.08 4.43 14.11
N PHE A 6 8.78 4.25 14.35
CA PHE A 6 7.93 3.36 13.58
C PHE A 6 6.81 4.17 12.94
N LEU A 7 6.73 4.13 11.61
CA LEU A 7 5.57 4.67 10.89
C LEU A 7 5.04 3.68 9.87
N ILE A 8 3.73 3.55 9.88
CA ILE A 8 2.91 2.83 8.91
C ILE A 8 2.28 3.88 8.00
N ILE A 9 2.63 3.91 6.72
CA ILE A 9 1.73 4.54 5.75
C ILE A 9 0.49 3.67 5.73
N VAL A 10 -0.69 4.21 6.02
CA VAL A 10 -1.94 3.49 5.84
C VAL A 10 -2.43 3.84 4.43
N PRO A 11 -1.99 3.13 3.37
CA PRO A 11 -2.32 3.53 2.02
C PRO A 11 -3.73 2.99 1.79
N PHE A 12 -4.74 3.87 1.86
CA PHE A 12 -6.10 3.54 1.44
C PHE A 12 -6.84 2.43 2.24
N ASN A 13 -6.56 2.20 3.52
CA ASN A 13 -7.29 1.16 4.29
C ASN A 13 -8.74 1.50 4.68
N HIS A 14 -9.28 2.66 4.28
CA HIS A 14 -10.73 2.94 4.44
C HIS A 14 -11.62 2.52 3.24
N LEU A 15 -11.09 1.76 2.28
CA LEU A 15 -11.88 1.18 1.18
C LEU A 15 -11.75 -0.34 0.99
N THR A 16 -11.17 -1.05 1.95
CA THR A 16 -11.30 -2.52 2.01
C THR A 16 -12.62 -2.90 2.66
N CYS A 17 -13.72 -2.76 1.92
CA CYS A 17 -15.02 -3.31 2.31
C CYS A 17 -15.24 -4.69 1.66
N TYR A 18 -15.06 -5.72 2.49
CA TYR A 18 -15.70 -7.04 2.48
C TYR A 18 -15.52 -7.96 1.26
N THR A 19 -14.66 -8.97 1.44
CA THR A 19 -14.85 -10.29 0.82
C THR A 19 -15.17 -11.29 1.93
N ASN A 20 -16.41 -11.77 1.98
CA ASN A 20 -16.76 -12.91 2.82
C ASN A 20 -16.67 -14.19 1.99
N THR A 21 -15.78 -15.09 2.39
CA THR A 21 -16.10 -16.51 2.53
C THR A 21 -15.31 -17.06 3.72
N ILE A 22 -16.00 -17.11 4.88
CA ILE A 22 -15.90 -18.10 5.99
C ILE A 22 -14.56 -18.07 6.76
N ILE A 23 -14.48 -17.67 8.03
CA ILE A 23 -15.21 -18.15 9.23
C ILE A 23 -15.51 -16.98 10.18
N ASP A 24 -16.77 -16.82 10.60
CA ASP A 24 -17.12 -16.26 11.92
C ASP A 24 -17.67 -17.41 12.76
N TYR A 25 -17.10 -17.63 13.94
CA TYR A 25 -17.90 -17.76 15.16
C TYR A 25 -17.05 -17.40 16.38
N PHE A 26 -17.48 -16.33 17.05
CA PHE A 26 -17.18 -15.97 18.42
C PHE A 26 -17.18 -17.19 19.36
N ALA A 27 -16.19 -17.22 20.26
CA ALA A 27 -16.38 -17.70 21.64
C ALA A 27 -15.88 -16.61 22.60
N ILE A 28 -16.72 -16.32 23.59
CA ILE A 28 -16.68 -15.18 24.52
C ILE A 28 -15.68 -15.42 25.68
N LYS A 29 -15.07 -14.31 26.13
CA LYS A 29 -14.40 -13.99 27.42
C LYS A 29 -13.06 -14.67 27.80
N SER A 30 -12.03 -13.82 27.67
CA SER A 30 -10.98 -13.46 28.64
C SER A 30 -9.73 -14.35 28.85
N PHE A 31 -8.60 -13.63 28.75
CA PHE A 31 -7.26 -13.77 29.36
C PHE A 31 -6.13 -14.55 28.64
N ASN A 32 -5.32 -13.75 27.93
CA ASN A 32 -3.91 -13.39 28.19
C ASN A 32 -2.82 -13.85 27.19
N GLN A 33 -2.45 -12.94 26.28
CA GLN A 33 -1.22 -12.84 25.44
C GLN A 33 -1.03 -13.90 24.33
N PRO A 34 -0.10 -13.71 23.37
CA PRO A 34 -0.03 -12.70 22.28
C PRO A 34 0.04 -13.40 20.89
N LEU A 35 0.04 -12.68 19.74
CA LEU A 35 0.84 -13.02 18.53
C LEU A 35 0.55 -12.16 17.28
N LEU A 36 1.66 -11.72 16.65
CA LEU A 36 1.82 -11.13 15.31
C LEU A 36 1.14 -11.95 14.18
N PHE A 37 0.75 -11.27 13.09
CA PHE A 37 0.47 -11.92 11.79
C PHE A 37 1.04 -11.16 10.58
N TYR A 38 1.52 -11.92 9.60
CA TYR A 38 2.09 -11.51 8.30
C TYR A 38 1.19 -12.11 7.19
N MET A 39 0.81 -11.36 6.14
CA MET A 39 0.00 -11.93 5.05
C MET A 39 0.18 -11.23 3.70
N THR A 40 0.57 -12.01 2.69
CA THR A 40 0.61 -11.63 1.27
C THR A 40 -0.79 -11.67 0.61
N LEU A 41 -1.10 -10.67 -0.23
CA LEU A 41 -2.43 -10.50 -0.84
C LEU A 41 -2.56 -11.13 -2.25
N SER A 42 -3.48 -12.08 -2.41
CA SER A 42 -3.97 -12.60 -3.70
C SER A 42 -5.42 -12.17 -3.91
N ILE A 43 -5.69 -11.25 -4.85
CA ILE A 43 -7.06 -10.85 -5.20
C ILE A 43 -7.59 -11.74 -6.33
N SER A 44 -8.56 -12.59 -6.01
CA SER A 44 -9.50 -13.17 -6.99
C SER A 44 -10.80 -12.37 -6.94
N LEU A 45 -11.01 -11.45 -7.89
CA LEU A 45 -12.26 -10.70 -8.04
C LEU A 45 -13.43 -11.67 -8.32
N SER A 46 -14.33 -11.83 -7.35
CA SER A 46 -15.62 -12.52 -7.53
C SER A 46 -16.54 -11.65 -8.38
N ASN A 47 -17.32 -12.28 -9.28
CA ASN A 47 -18.25 -11.63 -10.21
C ASN A 47 -19.55 -11.14 -9.53
N ASP A 48 -19.50 -10.69 -8.27
CA ASP A 48 -20.73 -10.31 -7.56
C ASP A 48 -21.25 -8.95 -8.05
N VAL A 49 -22.29 -9.00 -8.86
CA VAL A 49 -22.93 -7.86 -9.54
C VAL A 49 -23.59 -6.90 -8.53
N SER A 50 -23.89 -7.35 -7.30
CA SER A 50 -24.56 -6.54 -6.28
C SER A 50 -23.70 -5.36 -5.81
N GLN A 51 -22.42 -5.60 -5.48
CA GLN A 51 -21.48 -4.59 -4.99
C GLN A 51 -21.07 -3.58 -6.07
N THR A 52 -21.00 -4.01 -7.34
CA THR A 52 -20.58 -3.13 -8.45
C THR A 52 -21.61 -2.04 -8.80
N LYS A 53 -22.89 -2.20 -8.43
CA LYS A 53 -23.91 -1.15 -8.62
C LYS A 53 -23.73 0.05 -7.68
N LEU A 54 -23.13 -0.15 -6.51
CA LEU A 54 -22.89 0.92 -5.53
C LEU A 54 -21.81 1.91 -5.97
N TYR A 55 -20.86 1.48 -6.82
CA TYR A 55 -19.72 2.30 -7.24
C TYR A 55 -19.55 2.31 -8.77
N PRO A 56 -20.44 3.00 -9.51
CA PRO A 56 -20.45 2.99 -10.98
C PRO A 56 -19.14 3.52 -11.60
N LYS A 57 -18.45 4.44 -10.92
CA LYS A 57 -17.14 4.97 -11.36
C LYS A 57 -16.05 3.89 -11.31
N VAL A 58 -16.06 3.03 -10.29
CA VAL A 58 -15.11 1.92 -10.15
C VAL A 58 -15.32 0.90 -11.27
N LEU A 59 -16.58 0.52 -11.52
CA LEU A 59 -16.91 -0.40 -12.61
C LEU A 59 -16.48 0.15 -13.97
N LYS A 60 -16.76 1.44 -14.25
CA LYS A 60 -16.33 2.11 -15.48
C LYS A 60 -14.82 2.07 -15.64
N TRP A 61 -14.07 2.32 -14.58
CA TRP A 61 -12.62 2.25 -14.59
C TRP A 61 -12.12 0.81 -14.84
N GLN A 62 -12.67 -0.20 -14.16
CA GLN A 62 -12.30 -1.61 -14.36
C GLN A 62 -12.53 -2.05 -15.81
N THR A 63 -13.69 -1.71 -16.39
CA THR A 63 -13.99 -2.00 -17.80
C THR A 63 -12.97 -1.35 -18.73
N LYS A 64 -12.63 -0.07 -18.51
CA LYS A 64 -11.61 0.64 -19.28
C LYS A 64 -10.24 -0.05 -19.19
N MET A 65 -9.84 -0.52 -18.01
CA MET A 65 -8.56 -1.23 -17.82
C MET A 65 -8.52 -2.55 -18.58
N LYS A 66 -9.61 -3.33 -18.54
CA LYS A 66 -9.73 -4.58 -19.31
C LYS A 66 -9.68 -4.33 -20.82
N GLU A 67 -10.37 -3.30 -21.31
CA GLU A 67 -10.34 -2.89 -22.72
C GLU A 67 -8.94 -2.47 -23.17
N LEU A 68 -8.24 -1.67 -22.36
CA LEU A 68 -6.87 -1.25 -22.64
C LEU A 68 -5.93 -2.45 -22.72
N ALA A 69 -6.04 -3.39 -21.79
CA ALA A 69 -5.26 -4.61 -21.80
C ALA A 69 -5.55 -5.47 -23.04
N ARG A 70 -6.82 -5.64 -23.42
CA ARG A 70 -7.20 -6.38 -24.64
C ARG A 70 -6.74 -5.70 -25.93
N LYS A 71 -6.59 -4.37 -25.93
CA LYS A 71 -6.11 -3.61 -27.11
C LYS A 71 -4.60 -3.58 -27.22
N LYS A 72 -3.88 -3.44 -26.10
CA LYS A 72 -2.44 -3.16 -26.09
C LYS A 72 -1.58 -4.27 -25.51
N GLY A 73 -2.17 -5.27 -24.84
CA GLY A 73 -1.43 -6.34 -24.19
C GLY A 73 -0.56 -5.85 -23.03
N ILE A 74 -0.88 -4.71 -22.42
CA ILE A 74 -0.10 -4.11 -21.32
C ILE A 74 -1.02 -3.41 -20.31
N THR A 75 -0.52 -3.25 -19.08
CA THR A 75 -1.08 -2.33 -18.06
C THR A 75 0.05 -1.53 -17.41
N ARG A 76 -0.25 -0.43 -16.71
CA ARG A 76 0.73 0.47 -16.10
C ARG A 76 0.32 0.90 -14.68
N THR A 77 1.32 1.18 -13.85
CA THR A 77 1.15 1.80 -12.52
C THR A 77 1.04 3.33 -12.64
N LEU A 78 0.89 4.02 -11.49
CA LEU A 78 0.77 5.47 -11.42
C LEU A 78 2.01 6.18 -11.99
N MET A 79 3.21 5.71 -11.65
CA MET A 79 4.47 6.27 -12.17
C MET A 79 4.89 5.67 -13.52
N GLY A 80 4.00 4.92 -14.17
CA GLY A 80 4.21 4.47 -15.55
C GLY A 80 4.99 3.15 -15.72
N ARG A 81 5.36 2.47 -14.64
CA ARG A 81 5.93 1.11 -14.72
C ARG A 81 4.93 0.19 -15.38
N TYR A 82 5.35 -0.54 -16.41
CA TYR A 82 4.45 -1.36 -17.22
C TYR A 82 4.59 -2.85 -16.90
N ARG A 83 3.48 -3.58 -17.04
CA ARG A 83 3.42 -5.04 -17.03
C ARG A 83 2.88 -5.51 -18.36
N GLN A 84 3.61 -6.43 -18.99
CA GLN A 84 3.14 -7.12 -20.19
C GLN A 84 2.05 -8.14 -19.82
N LEU A 85 1.01 -8.19 -20.63
CA LEU A 85 -0.15 -9.05 -20.53
C LEU A 85 -0.47 -9.61 -21.92
N PRO A 86 0.43 -10.39 -22.56
CA PRO A 86 0.18 -10.94 -23.89
C PRO A 86 -1.08 -11.82 -23.91
N GLU A 87 -1.43 -12.46 -22.79
CA GLU A 87 -2.64 -13.27 -22.62
C GLU A 87 -3.93 -12.45 -22.71
N ALA A 88 -3.87 -11.12 -22.56
CA ALA A 88 -5.03 -10.26 -22.78
C ALA A 88 -5.41 -10.14 -24.27
N LEU A 89 -4.49 -10.50 -25.18
CA LEU A 89 -4.72 -10.52 -26.63
C LEU A 89 -5.34 -11.84 -27.10
N GLU A 90 -5.40 -12.85 -26.22
CA GLU A 90 -5.95 -14.17 -26.51
C GLU A 90 -7.48 -14.11 -26.68
N LYS A 91 -8.01 -14.76 -27.72
CA LYS A 91 -9.44 -14.74 -28.05
C LYS A 91 -10.18 -16.02 -27.67
N ARG A 92 -9.46 -17.14 -27.58
CA ARG A 92 -10.06 -18.48 -27.40
C ARG A 92 -9.98 -18.95 -25.95
N ASN A 93 -8.85 -18.76 -25.29
CA ASN A 93 -8.66 -19.24 -23.92
C ASN A 93 -9.20 -18.26 -22.87
N ARG A 94 -10.45 -18.49 -22.44
CA ARG A 94 -11.13 -17.67 -21.42
C ARG A 94 -10.41 -17.66 -20.06
N LYS A 95 -9.72 -18.73 -19.67
CA LYS A 95 -9.00 -18.80 -18.39
C LYS A 95 -7.79 -17.87 -18.38
N LEU A 96 -7.00 -17.90 -19.46
CA LEU A 96 -5.84 -17.01 -19.62
C LEU A 96 -6.28 -15.55 -19.67
N LEU A 97 -7.33 -15.25 -20.45
CA LEU A 97 -7.92 -13.92 -20.53
C LEU A 97 -8.38 -13.40 -19.15
N GLY A 98 -9.08 -14.22 -18.37
CA GLY A 98 -9.53 -13.85 -17.03
C GLY A 98 -8.38 -13.55 -16.06
N GLY A 99 -7.26 -14.27 -16.17
CA GLY A 99 -6.03 -13.96 -15.45
C GLY A 99 -5.46 -12.59 -15.83
N ALA A 100 -5.36 -12.32 -17.12
CA ALA A 100 -4.85 -11.06 -17.64
C ALA A 100 -5.73 -9.86 -17.27
N GLU A 101 -7.06 -10.02 -17.29
CA GLU A 101 -8.00 -8.99 -16.86
C GLU A 101 -7.84 -8.64 -15.37
N ARG A 102 -7.72 -9.65 -14.50
CA ARG A 102 -7.44 -9.40 -13.07
C ARG A 102 -6.11 -8.69 -12.88
N ALA A 103 -5.07 -9.12 -13.58
CA ALA A 103 -3.77 -8.45 -13.54
C ALA A 103 -3.83 -7.00 -14.06
N SER A 104 -4.64 -6.71 -15.07
CA SER A 104 -4.81 -5.37 -15.63
C SER A 104 -5.41 -4.38 -14.64
N ILE A 105 -6.26 -4.86 -13.72
CA ILE A 105 -6.90 -4.08 -12.65
C ILE A 105 -6.00 -3.99 -11.43
N ASN A 106 -5.38 -5.10 -11.02
CA ASN A 106 -4.60 -5.14 -9.78
C ASN A 106 -3.27 -4.41 -9.92
N THR A 107 -2.63 -4.44 -11.10
CA THR A 107 -1.31 -3.82 -11.30
C THR A 107 -1.33 -2.30 -11.06
N PRO A 108 -2.28 -1.51 -11.61
CA PRO A 108 -2.40 -0.10 -11.27
C PRO A 108 -2.61 0.18 -9.78
N ILE A 109 -3.37 -0.67 -9.09
CA ILE A 109 -3.71 -0.48 -7.66
C ILE A 109 -2.50 -0.82 -6.78
N GLN A 110 -2.05 -2.08 -6.79
CA GLN A 110 -0.96 -2.55 -5.95
C GLN A 110 0.38 -1.93 -6.37
N GLY A 111 0.62 -1.85 -7.68
CA GLY A 111 1.81 -1.21 -8.21
C GLY A 111 1.81 0.29 -7.96
N GLY A 112 0.65 0.96 -8.04
CA GLY A 112 0.52 2.37 -7.67
C GLY A 112 0.78 2.63 -6.19
N ALA A 113 0.26 1.77 -5.30
CA ALA A 113 0.58 1.86 -3.87
C ALA A 113 2.09 1.67 -3.60
N ALA A 114 2.73 0.71 -4.28
CA ALA A 114 4.18 0.52 -4.19
C ALA A 114 4.97 1.71 -4.73
N ASP A 115 4.49 2.36 -5.79
CA ASP A 115 5.08 3.56 -6.36
C ASP A 115 5.03 4.74 -5.36
N ILE A 116 3.88 4.95 -4.70
CA ILE A 116 3.71 5.97 -3.65
C ILE A 116 4.62 5.68 -2.44
N ALA A 117 4.65 4.43 -1.96
CA ALA A 117 5.49 4.04 -0.82
C ALA A 117 6.97 4.26 -1.13
N MET A 118 7.42 3.90 -2.35
CA MET A 118 8.79 4.14 -2.79
C MET A 118 9.11 5.65 -2.85
N ALA A 119 8.19 6.47 -3.33
CA ALA A 119 8.36 7.92 -3.36
C ALA A 119 8.49 8.51 -1.94
N ALA A 120 7.66 8.04 -1.00
CA ALA A 120 7.76 8.40 0.42
C ALA A 120 9.10 8.01 1.02
N MET A 121 9.55 6.76 0.78
CA MET A 121 10.85 6.28 1.26
C MET A 121 12.01 7.13 0.75
N ILE A 122 12.01 7.47 -0.54
CA ILE A 122 13.05 8.31 -1.12
C ILE A 122 13.05 9.69 -0.47
N LYS A 123 11.86 10.27 -0.23
CA LYS A 123 11.72 11.57 0.43
C LYS A 123 12.24 11.53 1.87
N VAL A 124 11.86 10.53 2.65
CA VAL A 124 12.37 10.29 4.02
C VAL A 124 13.89 10.14 4.00
N ASN A 125 14.43 9.24 3.18
CA ASN A 125 15.88 8.98 3.11
C ASN A 125 16.67 10.21 2.66
N ASN A 126 16.07 11.08 1.85
CA ASN A 126 16.71 12.30 1.37
C ASN A 126 16.50 13.51 2.29
N SER A 127 15.69 13.41 3.36
CA SER A 127 15.46 14.54 4.27
C SER A 127 16.75 14.98 4.95
N ASP A 128 17.18 16.21 4.65
CA ASP A 128 18.34 16.83 5.30
C ASP A 128 18.07 17.11 6.79
N LYS A 129 16.80 17.29 7.18
CA LYS A 129 16.43 17.45 8.60
C LYS A 129 16.69 16.14 9.35
N LEU A 130 16.22 15.00 8.85
CA LEU A 130 16.46 13.70 9.50
C LEU A 130 17.96 13.39 9.62
N LYS A 131 18.73 13.65 8.56
CA LYS A 131 20.18 13.47 8.59
C LYS A 131 20.86 14.35 9.65
N ARG A 132 20.46 15.62 9.78
CA ARG A 132 21.00 16.52 10.82
C ARG A 132 20.61 16.09 12.23
N LEU A 133 19.41 15.54 12.41
CA LEU A 133 18.95 14.97 13.68
C LEU A 133 19.62 13.61 14.00
N GLY A 134 20.38 13.03 13.06
CA GLY A 134 21.07 11.76 13.26
C GLY A 134 20.19 10.52 13.04
N TRP A 135 19.07 10.66 12.34
CA TRP A 135 18.14 9.57 12.03
C TRP A 135 18.46 8.92 10.70
N ILE A 136 18.41 7.59 10.69
CA ILE A 136 18.64 6.77 9.48
C ILE A 136 17.51 5.75 9.33
N MET A 137 17.11 5.48 8.08
CA MET A 137 16.16 4.43 7.77
C MET A 137 16.86 3.07 7.77
N ILE A 138 16.38 2.14 8.59
CA ILE A 138 16.99 0.82 8.80
C ILE A 138 16.30 -0.25 7.97
N LEU A 139 14.97 -0.23 7.94
CA LEU A 139 14.18 -1.28 7.30
C LEU A 139 12.91 -0.71 6.69
N GLN A 140 12.47 -1.37 5.62
CA GLN A 140 11.12 -1.23 5.09
C GLN A 140 10.45 -2.61 5.00
N VAL A 141 9.18 -2.67 5.39
CA VAL A 141 8.34 -3.86 5.28
C VAL A 141 7.01 -3.42 4.67
N HIS A 142 6.79 -3.72 3.39
CA HIS A 142 5.59 -3.31 2.64
C HIS A 142 5.36 -1.78 2.60
N ASP A 143 4.50 -1.25 3.45
CA ASP A 143 4.15 0.17 3.58
C ASP A 143 4.65 0.76 4.91
N GLU A 144 5.38 -0.03 5.69
CA GLU A 144 5.98 0.34 6.97
C GLU A 144 7.46 0.70 6.78
N ILE A 145 7.91 1.75 7.47
CA ILE A 145 9.34 2.08 7.56
C ILE A 145 9.78 2.16 9.02
N ILE A 146 11.03 1.74 9.24
CA ILE A 146 11.68 1.76 10.55
C ILE A 146 12.91 2.65 10.45
N LEU A 147 12.99 3.64 11.35
CA LEU A 147 14.17 4.48 11.49
C LEU A 147 14.76 4.34 12.90
N GLU A 148 16.06 4.58 13.00
CA GLU A 148 16.80 4.61 14.26
C GLU A 148 17.55 5.94 14.38
N GLY A 149 17.56 6.51 15.59
CA GLY A 149 18.26 7.77 15.87
C GLY A 149 18.26 8.17 17.34
N PRO A 150 18.78 9.37 17.66
CA PRO A 150 18.88 9.87 19.04
C PRO A 150 17.50 10.13 19.67
N GLU A 151 17.28 9.60 20.88
CA GLU A 151 16.04 9.77 21.67
C GLU A 151 15.67 11.25 21.87
N GLU A 152 16.67 12.12 22.00
CA GLU A 152 16.51 13.55 22.24
C GLU A 152 15.84 14.29 21.07
N THR A 153 15.84 13.68 19.88
CA THR A 153 15.33 14.28 18.63
C THR A 153 14.16 13.48 18.03
N ALA A 154 13.61 12.52 18.79
CA ALA A 154 12.62 11.57 18.29
C ALA A 154 11.31 12.23 17.85
N GLU A 155 10.83 13.21 18.59
CA GLU A 155 9.59 13.95 18.26
C GLU A 155 9.76 14.76 16.96
N GLU A 156 10.83 15.54 16.85
CA GLU A 156 11.11 16.32 15.64
C GLU A 156 11.34 15.46 14.38
N ALA A 157 11.93 14.28 14.57
CA ALA A 157 12.12 13.30 13.51
C ALA A 157 10.79 12.64 13.12
N PHE A 158 9.94 12.31 14.09
CA PHE A 158 8.61 11.76 13.84
C PHE A 158 7.76 12.68 12.96
N GLU A 159 7.70 13.97 13.31
CA GLU A 159 6.96 14.98 12.53
C GLU A 159 7.48 15.10 11.09
N GLU A 160 8.80 15.09 10.92
CA GLU A 160 9.44 15.16 9.59
C GLU A 160 9.13 13.91 8.77
N VAL A 161 9.13 12.73 9.39
CA VAL A 161 8.78 11.47 8.72
C VAL A 161 7.30 11.46 8.33
N LEU A 162 6.39 11.89 9.20
CA LEU A 162 4.97 12.07 8.87
C LEU A 162 4.79 12.96 7.64
N GLN A 163 5.41 14.14 7.65
CA GLN A 163 5.34 15.07 6.51
C GLN A 163 5.91 14.48 5.20
N CYS A 164 6.98 13.71 5.30
CA CYS A 164 7.55 13.03 4.14
C CYS A 164 6.61 11.97 3.57
N MET A 165 5.93 11.22 4.45
CA MET A 165 5.06 10.09 4.06
C MET A 165 3.67 10.53 3.62
N GLU A 166 3.11 11.59 4.20
CA GLU A 166 1.79 12.14 3.82
C GLU A 166 1.84 12.94 2.51
N SER A 167 3.02 13.48 2.16
CA SER A 167 3.22 14.27 0.94
C SER A 167 4.35 13.75 0.03
N PRO A 168 4.29 12.51 -0.48
CA PRO A 168 5.36 11.89 -1.25
C PRO A 168 5.35 12.29 -2.75
N TRP A 169 5.00 13.54 -3.05
CA TRP A 169 4.74 14.04 -4.41
C TRP A 169 6.03 14.39 -5.16
N VAL A 170 6.80 13.38 -5.52
CA VAL A 170 8.09 13.51 -6.22
C VAL A 170 8.09 12.73 -7.53
N PHE A 171 9.07 13.01 -8.40
CA PHE A 171 9.26 12.30 -9.68
C PHE A 171 8.05 12.32 -10.62
N GLY A 172 7.26 13.40 -10.60
CA GLY A 172 6.05 13.54 -11.42
C GLY A 172 4.84 12.77 -10.88
N LEU A 173 4.91 12.25 -9.65
CA LEU A 173 3.75 11.76 -8.93
C LEU A 173 2.88 12.96 -8.50
N GLU A 174 1.66 13.01 -9.00
CA GLU A 174 0.68 14.03 -8.64
C GLU A 174 0.03 13.73 -7.28
N GLU A 175 -0.42 14.79 -6.60
CA GLU A 175 -1.17 14.67 -5.37
C GLU A 175 -2.49 13.91 -5.59
N THR A 176 -2.81 13.01 -4.66
CA THR A 176 -4.01 12.20 -4.72
C THR A 176 -5.25 13.04 -4.38
N GLN A 177 -6.39 12.70 -4.98
CA GLN A 177 -7.68 13.36 -4.66
C GLN A 177 -8.16 13.08 -3.22
N VAL A 178 -7.54 12.12 -2.55
CA VAL A 178 -7.81 11.71 -1.17
C VAL A 178 -6.48 11.83 -0.41
N PRO A 179 -6.45 12.43 0.79
CA PRO A 179 -5.21 12.55 1.55
C PRO A 179 -4.64 11.18 1.92
N LEU A 180 -3.31 11.07 1.97
CA LEU A 180 -2.63 9.93 2.56
C LEU A 180 -2.62 10.10 4.08
N ILE A 181 -2.97 9.04 4.80
CA ILE A 181 -2.97 9.02 6.26
C ILE A 181 -1.83 8.11 6.70
N VAL A 182 -1.02 8.60 7.64
CA VAL A 182 0.13 7.87 8.18
C VAL A 182 -0.08 7.73 9.68
N ASP A 183 0.15 6.54 10.20
CA ASP A 183 0.11 6.23 11.62
C ASP A 183 1.51 5.86 12.10
N GLY A 184 1.79 6.00 13.39
CA GLY A 184 3.10 5.60 13.92
C GLY A 184 3.37 6.03 15.36
N SER A 185 4.50 5.55 15.86
CA SER A 185 4.98 5.82 17.22
C SER A 185 6.51 5.92 17.26
N TYR A 186 7.01 6.71 18.20
CA TYR A 186 8.43 6.90 18.47
C TYR A 186 8.82 6.53 19.91
N GLN A 187 7.87 6.01 20.69
CA GLN A 187 8.02 5.80 22.14
C GLN A 187 8.69 4.47 22.50
N HIS A 188 9.03 3.65 21.51
CA HIS A 188 9.43 2.27 21.72
C HIS A 188 10.92 2.05 21.48
N LYS A 189 11.51 1.14 22.26
CA LYS A 189 12.94 0.84 22.24
C LYS A 189 13.30 -0.39 21.41
N ASN A 190 12.31 -1.17 21.00
CA ASN A 190 12.49 -2.32 20.14
C ASN A 190 11.29 -2.45 19.19
N TRP A 191 11.49 -3.21 18.12
CA TRP A 191 10.48 -3.38 17.08
C TRP A 191 9.23 -4.14 17.55
N TYR A 192 9.39 -5.08 18.50
CA TYR A 192 8.28 -5.88 19.00
C TYR A 192 7.25 -5.03 19.75
N ASP A 193 7.72 -4.05 20.52
CA ASP A 193 6.87 -3.16 21.33
C ASP A 193 6.24 -2.02 20.51
N ALA A 194 6.77 -1.75 19.31
CA ALA A 194 6.31 -0.69 18.42
C ALA A 194 5.11 -1.09 17.54
N LYS A 195 4.69 -2.36 17.61
CA LYS A 195 3.65 -2.96 16.78
C LYS A 195 2.28 -3.01 17.42
#